data_AF-A0A238UDJ3-F1
#
_entry.id   AF-A0A238UDJ3-F1
#
_cell.length_a   1.000
_cell.length_b   1.000
_cell.length_c   1.000
_cell.angle_alpha   90.00
_cell.angle_beta   90.00
_cell.angle_gamma   90.00
#
_symmetry.space_group_name_H-M   'P 1'
#
loop_
_entity.id
_entity.type
_entity.pdbx_description
1 polymer ?
#
loop_
_entity_poly.entity_id
_entity_poly.type
_entity_poly.pdbx_seq_one_letter_code
_entity_poly.pdbx_strand_id
1 'polypeptide(L)'
;MKKRYYLLLILLLYLFKGIIYRSLFSYKKVKNRANITLTDKKVIAQINSIANTEKNTLDKIITNCNKITSNSLSFTFDKVSSNPNDIINHKKANCIGYAALYCSVGNYMLKQQKLDHLYQFKHYVAHIYFLNQNIHTFLKDPFFKDHDIVTVLDYSTHKQTYIDPSLYDYSGIKTVNSL
;
A
#
# COMPACT_ATOMS: atom_id res chain seq x y z
N MET A 1 34.91 -14.12 -16.47
CA MET A 1 34.17 -12.98 -17.06
C MET A 1 32.66 -13.15 -17.01
N LYS A 2 32.07 -14.26 -17.49
CA LYS A 2 30.59 -14.47 -17.54
C LYS A 2 29.84 -14.23 -16.21
N LYS A 3 30.39 -14.67 -15.06
CA LYS A 3 29.78 -14.47 -13.73
C LYS A 3 29.57 -13.00 -13.35
N ARG A 4 30.45 -12.09 -13.80
CA ARG A 4 30.35 -10.65 -13.50
C ARG A 4 29.17 -10.01 -14.22
N TYR A 5 28.85 -10.46 -15.44
CA TYR A 5 27.68 -9.97 -16.18
C TYR A 5 26.36 -10.43 -15.57
N TYR A 6 26.28 -11.67 -15.04
CA TYR A 6 25.09 -12.12 -14.32
C TYR A 6 24.85 -11.35 -13.03
N LEU A 7 25.90 -11.08 -12.25
CA LEU A 7 25.80 -10.26 -11.05
C LEU A 7 25.35 -8.83 -11.39
N LEU A 8 25.93 -8.23 -12.44
CA LEU A 8 25.52 -6.93 -12.93
C LEU A 8 24.05 -6.92 -13.36
N LEU A 9 23.60 -7.96 -14.08
CA LEU A 9 22.21 -8.08 -14.51
C LEU A 9 21.24 -8.19 -13.32
N ILE A 10 21.55 -9.03 -12.32
CA ILE A 10 20.72 -9.16 -11.11
C ILE A 10 20.65 -7.83 -10.36
N LEU A 11 21.78 -7.13 -10.23
CA LEU A 11 21.82 -5.81 -9.61
C LEU A 11 20.95 -4.81 -10.36
N LEU A 12 21.02 -4.78 -11.70
CA LEU A 12 20.19 -3.91 -12.52
C LEU A 12 18.69 -4.25 -12.34
N LEU A 13 18.31 -5.53 -12.40
CA LEU A 13 16.92 -5.95 -12.17
C LEU A 13 16.43 -5.52 -10.78
N TYR A 14 17.27 -5.60 -9.76
CA TYR A 14 16.94 -5.16 -8.41
C TYR A 14 16.76 -3.64 -8.30
N LEU A 15 17.67 -2.85 -8.90
CA LEU A 15 17.60 -1.38 -8.88
C LEU A 15 16.41 -0.84 -9.68
N PHE A 16 16.12 -1.46 -10.83
CA PHE A 16 15.04 -1.05 -11.73
C PHE A 16 13.71 -1.77 -11.49
N LYS A 17 13.60 -2.61 -10.45
CA LYS A 17 12.40 -3.43 -10.17
C LYS A 17 11.10 -2.64 -10.19
N GLY A 18 11.10 -1.42 -9.64
CA GLY A 18 9.91 -0.58 -9.61
C GLY A 18 9.52 -0.04 -10.99
N ILE A 19 10.51 0.32 -11.82
CA ILE A 19 10.26 0.77 -13.20
C ILE A 19 9.76 -0.41 -14.03
N ILE A 20 10.44 -1.56 -13.96
CA ILE A 20 10.05 -2.79 -14.66
C ILE A 20 8.62 -3.18 -14.27
N TYR A 21 8.30 -3.20 -12.97
CA TYR A 21 6.96 -3.53 -12.49
C TYR A 21 5.91 -2.57 -13.04
N ARG A 22 6.13 -1.25 -12.95
CA ARG A 22 5.17 -0.25 -13.44
C ARG A 22 5.01 -0.23 -14.97
N SER A 23 6.00 -0.69 -15.72
CA SER A 23 5.90 -0.85 -17.18
C SER A 23 5.07 -2.07 -17.58
N LEU A 24 5.04 -3.10 -16.73
CA LEU A 24 4.37 -4.37 -17.02
C LEU A 24 2.98 -4.46 -16.38
N PHE A 25 2.81 -3.87 -15.20
CA PHE A 25 1.63 -3.99 -14.37
C PHE A 25 0.92 -2.65 -14.18
N SER A 26 -0.40 -2.70 -14.24
CA SER A 26 -1.28 -1.55 -14.04
C SER A 26 -2.56 -1.94 -13.31
N TYR A 27 -3.16 -0.99 -12.61
CA TYR A 27 -4.27 -1.23 -11.69
C TYR A 27 -5.50 -0.44 -12.15
N LYS A 28 -6.66 -1.09 -12.18
CA LYS A 28 -7.93 -0.45 -12.49
C LYS A 28 -8.87 -0.54 -11.30
N LYS A 29 -9.29 0.59 -10.75
CA LYS A 29 -10.25 0.63 -9.64
C LYS A 29 -11.60 0.05 -10.07
N VAL A 30 -12.21 -0.72 -9.18
CA VAL A 30 -13.51 -1.37 -9.38
C VAL A 30 -14.54 -0.84 -8.40
N LYS A 31 -14.18 -0.72 -7.11
CA LYS A 31 -15.08 -0.23 -6.06
C LYS A 31 -14.32 0.38 -4.89
N ASN A 32 -15.03 1.16 -4.09
CA ASN A 32 -14.50 1.78 -2.88
C ASN A 32 -14.77 0.88 -1.68
N ARG A 33 -13.88 0.93 -0.68
CA ARG A 33 -14.20 0.45 0.66
C ARG A 33 -14.38 1.63 1.61
N ALA A 34 -15.20 1.42 2.63
CA ALA A 34 -15.38 2.41 3.68
C ALA A 34 -14.08 2.59 4.46
N ASN A 35 -13.73 3.84 4.75
CA ASN A 35 -12.60 4.14 5.62
C ASN A 35 -12.95 3.74 7.06
N ILE A 36 -12.02 3.09 7.74
CA ILE A 36 -12.17 2.71 9.14
C ILE A 36 -11.36 3.70 9.98
N THR A 37 -11.96 4.20 11.06
CA THR A 37 -11.24 5.10 11.97
C THR A 37 -10.28 4.29 12.82
N LEU A 38 -9.01 4.71 12.85
CA LEU A 38 -8.01 4.12 13.71
C LEU A 38 -8.26 4.54 15.17
N THR A 39 -8.42 3.56 16.05
CA THR A 39 -8.62 3.71 17.49
C THR A 39 -7.66 2.86 18.32
N ASP A 40 -6.92 1.94 17.71
CA ASP A 40 -5.94 1.12 18.41
C ASP A 40 -4.80 1.98 19.00
N LYS A 41 -4.62 1.89 20.32
CA LYS A 41 -3.66 2.70 21.06
C LYS A 41 -2.20 2.36 20.73
N LYS A 42 -1.90 1.10 20.38
CA LYS A 42 -0.52 0.68 20.10
C LYS A 42 -0.03 1.29 18.79
N VAL A 43 -0.84 1.23 17.74
CA VAL A 43 -0.49 1.87 16.46
C VAL A 43 -0.51 3.39 16.57
N ILE A 44 -1.45 3.98 17.31
CA ILE A 44 -1.42 5.42 17.59
C ILE A 44 -0.11 5.84 18.29
N ALA A 45 0.34 5.08 19.28
CA ALA A 45 1.61 5.34 19.96
C ALA A 45 2.81 5.22 19.00
N GLN A 46 2.81 4.23 18.09
CA GLN A 46 3.84 4.11 17.05
C GLN A 46 3.83 5.29 16.07
N ILE A 47 2.65 5.79 15.69
CA ILE A 47 2.55 6.98 14.84
C ILE A 47 3.14 8.19 15.56
N ASN A 48 2.76 8.40 16.83
CA ASN A 48 3.18 9.56 17.61
C ASN A 48 4.69 9.58 17.86
N SER A 49 5.32 8.42 18.07
CA SER A 49 6.79 8.34 18.23
C SER A 49 7.55 8.73 16.96
N ILE A 50 6.95 8.53 15.78
CA ILE A 50 7.54 8.89 14.49
C ILE A 50 7.24 10.36 14.12
N ALA A 51 6.03 10.85 14.46
CA ALA A 51 5.53 12.15 14.04
C ALA A 51 6.14 13.34 14.80
N ASN A 52 6.69 13.14 16.00
CA ASN A 52 7.17 14.21 16.89
C ASN A 52 8.45 14.95 16.43
N THR A 53 8.97 14.67 15.24
CA THR A 53 10.28 15.19 14.83
C THR A 53 10.24 16.33 13.80
N GLU A 54 9.13 16.57 13.07
CA GLU A 54 8.98 17.69 12.11
C GLU A 54 7.61 17.64 11.40
N LYS A 55 7.16 18.75 10.80
CA LYS A 55 5.99 18.77 9.89
C LYS A 55 6.25 17.81 8.71
N ASN A 56 5.48 16.74 8.59
CA ASN A 56 5.74 15.74 7.55
C ASN A 56 5.17 16.21 6.20
N THR A 57 5.98 16.13 5.16
CA THR A 57 5.51 16.18 3.78
C THR A 57 4.65 14.95 3.47
N LEU A 58 3.82 15.01 2.42
CA LEU A 58 3.01 13.87 2.01
C LEU A 58 3.87 12.61 1.76
N ASP A 59 5.03 12.77 1.13
CA ASP A 59 5.96 11.66 0.87
C ASP A 59 6.49 11.02 2.16
N LYS A 60 6.72 11.83 3.20
CA LYS A 60 7.13 11.34 4.53
C LYS A 60 5.97 10.61 5.21
N ILE A 61 4.72 11.07 5.05
CA ILE A 61 3.52 10.35 5.51
C ILE A 61 3.38 9.00 4.81
N ILE A 62 3.49 8.96 3.48
CA ILE A 62 3.44 7.71 2.68
C ILE A 62 4.54 6.74 3.14
N THR A 63 5.75 7.24 3.35
CA THR A 63 6.89 6.45 3.84
C THR A 63 6.63 5.88 5.24
N ASN A 64 6.06 6.67 6.13
CA ASN A 64 5.70 6.23 7.47
C ASN A 64 4.55 5.20 7.46
N CYS A 65 3.54 5.39 6.61
CA CYS A 65 2.46 4.41 6.42
C CYS A 65 3.01 3.06 5.95
N ASN A 66 3.93 3.10 4.99
CA ASN A 66 4.64 1.92 4.49
C ASN A 66 5.35 1.19 5.63
N LYS A 67 6.19 1.91 6.39
CA LYS A 67 6.96 1.35 7.52
C LYS A 67 6.05 0.80 8.63
N ILE A 68 5.03 1.53 9.04
CA ILE A 68 4.12 1.10 10.10
C ILE A 68 3.36 -0.15 9.68
N THR A 69 2.84 -0.16 8.45
CA THR A 69 2.06 -1.31 7.94
C THR A 69 2.93 -2.55 7.80
N SER A 70 4.10 -2.45 7.15
CA SER A 70 5.03 -3.58 6.96
C SER A 70 5.58 -4.11 8.28
N ASN A 71 5.82 -3.25 9.27
CA ASN A 71 6.32 -3.69 10.58
C ASN A 71 5.22 -4.29 11.46
N SER A 72 3.95 -3.98 11.18
CA SER A 72 2.81 -4.45 11.99
C SER A 72 2.22 -5.76 11.51
N LEU A 73 2.40 -6.08 10.22
CA LEU A 73 1.71 -7.17 9.56
C LEU A 73 2.67 -8.15 8.89
N SER A 74 2.16 -9.34 8.64
CA SER A 74 2.75 -10.37 7.80
C SER A 74 1.65 -10.94 6.91
N PHE A 75 1.97 -11.16 5.64
CA PHE A 75 0.99 -11.56 4.66
C PHE A 75 0.46 -12.97 4.93
N THR A 76 -0.86 -13.18 4.77
CA THR A 76 -1.48 -14.50 4.73
C THR A 76 -2.56 -14.56 3.64
N PHE A 77 -2.78 -15.77 3.12
CA PHE A 77 -3.91 -16.10 2.24
C PHE A 77 -5.18 -16.47 3.02
N ASP A 78 -5.06 -16.66 4.34
CA ASP A 78 -6.18 -17.06 5.20
C ASP A 78 -7.26 -15.98 5.29
N LYS A 79 -8.48 -16.41 5.63
CA LYS A 79 -9.55 -15.49 6.00
C LYS A 79 -9.25 -14.89 7.38
N VAL A 80 -8.93 -13.60 7.39
CA VAL A 80 -8.61 -12.82 8.59
C VAL A 80 -9.45 -11.54 8.64
N SER A 81 -9.46 -10.86 9.80
CA SER A 81 -10.13 -9.56 9.91
C SER A 81 -9.53 -8.56 8.92
N SER A 82 -10.35 -7.62 8.47
CA SER A 82 -9.93 -6.46 7.68
C SER A 82 -10.01 -5.16 8.47
N ASN A 83 -10.45 -5.22 9.73
CA ASN A 83 -10.52 -4.06 10.58
C ASN A 83 -9.10 -3.74 11.12
N PRO A 84 -8.56 -2.54 10.84
CA PRO A 84 -7.24 -2.14 11.31
C PRO A 84 -7.09 -2.28 12.83
N ASN A 85 -8.15 -2.02 13.60
CA ASN A 85 -8.12 -2.07 15.06
C ASN A 85 -8.04 -3.51 15.61
N ASP A 86 -8.40 -4.51 14.80
CA ASP A 86 -8.35 -5.92 15.18
C ASP A 86 -7.05 -6.58 14.71
N ILE A 87 -6.64 -6.33 13.47
CA ILE A 87 -5.52 -7.04 12.83
C ILE A 87 -4.17 -6.80 13.50
N ILE A 88 -4.00 -5.66 14.17
CA ILE A 88 -2.77 -5.29 14.90
C ILE A 88 -2.44 -6.33 15.99
N ASN A 89 -3.46 -6.94 16.60
CA ASN A 89 -3.25 -7.94 17.65
C ASN A 89 -2.84 -9.31 17.08
N HIS A 90 -3.25 -9.62 15.85
CA HIS A 90 -2.96 -10.91 15.20
C HIS A 90 -1.74 -10.88 14.29
N LYS A 91 -1.31 -9.68 13.85
CA LYS A 91 -0.16 -9.44 12.95
C LYS A 91 -0.23 -10.15 11.59
N LYS A 92 -1.35 -10.79 11.25
CA LYS A 92 -1.55 -11.45 9.96
C LYS A 92 -2.66 -10.76 9.18
N ALA A 93 -2.41 -10.46 7.91
CA ALA A 93 -3.37 -9.80 7.04
C ALA A 93 -3.20 -10.24 5.59
N ASN A 94 -4.28 -10.23 4.82
CA ASN A 94 -4.23 -10.27 3.35
C ASN A 94 -4.24 -8.83 2.78
N CYS A 95 -4.30 -8.66 1.46
CA CYS A 95 -4.29 -7.35 0.81
C CYS A 95 -5.37 -6.40 1.35
N ILE A 96 -6.54 -6.92 1.75
CA ILE A 96 -7.63 -6.13 2.35
C ILE A 96 -7.19 -5.52 3.68
N GLY A 97 -6.62 -6.33 4.58
CA GLY A 97 -6.15 -5.87 5.88
C GLY A 97 -4.96 -4.91 5.77
N TYR A 98 -4.03 -5.19 4.84
CA TYR A 98 -2.91 -4.29 4.52
C TYR A 98 -3.40 -2.91 4.08
N ALA A 99 -4.30 -2.86 3.09
CA ALA A 99 -4.85 -1.61 2.59
C ALA A 99 -5.70 -0.88 3.65
N ALA A 100 -6.47 -1.61 4.47
CA ALA A 100 -7.26 -1.02 5.53
C ALA A 100 -6.40 -0.35 6.61
N LEU A 101 -5.36 -1.02 7.11
CA LEU A 101 -4.44 -0.43 8.08
C LEU A 101 -3.68 0.75 7.48
N TYR A 102 -3.14 0.59 6.28
CA TYR A 102 -2.41 1.65 5.60
C TYR A 102 -3.27 2.91 5.42
N CYS A 103 -4.52 2.75 4.96
CA CYS A 103 -5.46 3.85 4.78
C CYS A 103 -5.80 4.54 6.12
N SER A 104 -6.00 3.76 7.17
CA SER A 104 -6.37 4.27 8.50
C SER A 104 -5.22 5.02 9.16
N VAL A 105 -4.00 4.50 9.05
CA VAL A 105 -2.76 5.16 9.49
C VAL A 105 -2.56 6.48 8.74
N GLY A 106 -2.65 6.46 7.41
CA GLY A 106 -2.45 7.66 6.60
C GLY A 106 -3.46 8.77 6.92
N ASN A 107 -4.75 8.44 6.99
CA ASN A 107 -5.78 9.41 7.35
C ASN A 107 -5.65 9.91 8.80
N TYR A 108 -5.22 9.06 9.74
CA TYR A 108 -4.92 9.50 11.10
C TYR A 108 -3.77 10.51 11.12
N MET A 109 -2.66 10.22 10.41
CA MET A 109 -1.51 11.12 10.31
C MET A 109 -1.85 12.46 9.66
N LEU A 110 -2.69 12.46 8.62
CA LEU A 110 -3.14 13.70 7.98
C LEU A 110 -3.92 14.57 8.96
N LYS A 111 -4.87 13.99 9.70
CA LYS A 111 -5.65 14.73 10.71
C LYS A 111 -4.78 15.30 11.82
N GLN A 112 -3.84 14.51 12.36
CA GLN A 112 -2.91 14.96 13.39
C GLN A 112 -2.08 16.17 12.94
N GLN A 113 -1.75 16.23 11.64
CA GLN A 113 -0.94 17.31 11.06
C GLN A 113 -1.77 18.41 10.40
N LYS A 114 -3.10 18.36 10.51
CA LYS A 114 -4.04 19.29 9.87
C LYS A 114 -3.86 19.38 8.35
N LEU A 115 -3.54 18.26 7.69
CA LEU A 115 -3.34 18.13 6.24
C LEU A 115 -4.51 17.43 5.53
N ASP A 116 -5.56 17.06 6.26
CA ASP A 116 -6.74 16.34 5.77
C ASP A 116 -7.65 17.18 4.86
N HIS A 117 -7.46 18.50 4.82
CA HIS A 117 -8.06 19.38 3.82
C HIS A 117 -7.32 19.37 2.47
N LEU A 118 -6.06 18.93 2.44
CA LEU A 118 -5.23 18.87 1.23
C LEU A 118 -5.15 17.47 0.63
N TYR A 119 -5.17 16.46 1.49
CA TYR A 119 -4.99 15.08 1.07
C TYR A 119 -6.02 14.14 1.68
N GLN A 120 -6.29 13.03 1.00
CA GLN A 120 -7.12 11.96 1.53
C GLN A 120 -6.59 10.59 1.11
N PHE A 121 -6.43 9.67 2.06
CA PHE A 121 -6.19 8.26 1.77
C PHE A 121 -7.54 7.57 1.59
N LYS A 122 -7.66 6.77 0.53
CA LYS A 122 -8.86 6.02 0.17
C LYS A 122 -8.52 4.57 -0.13
N HIS A 123 -9.32 3.67 0.44
CA HIS A 123 -9.20 2.24 0.24
C HIS A 123 -10.06 1.80 -0.95
N TYR A 124 -9.44 1.16 -1.92
CA TYR A 124 -10.09 0.66 -3.13
C TYR A 124 -9.87 -0.82 -3.34
N VAL A 125 -10.82 -1.44 -4.02
CA VAL A 125 -10.63 -2.72 -4.70
C VAL A 125 -10.33 -2.42 -6.16
N ALA A 126 -9.34 -3.11 -6.70
CA ALA A 126 -8.84 -2.96 -8.06
C ALA A 126 -8.66 -4.32 -8.74
N HIS A 127 -8.65 -4.29 -10.06
CA HIS A 127 -8.12 -5.37 -10.88
C HIS A 127 -6.68 -5.04 -11.29
N ILE A 128 -5.82 -6.06 -11.28
CA ILE A 128 -4.45 -5.98 -11.76
C ILE A 128 -4.40 -6.45 -13.20
N TYR A 129 -3.69 -5.69 -14.03
CA TYR A 129 -3.45 -5.99 -15.42
C TYR A 129 -1.95 -6.21 -15.63
N PHE A 130 -1.59 -7.25 -16.37
CA PHE A 130 -0.25 -7.49 -16.87
C PHE A 130 -0.27 -7.34 -18.39
N LEU A 131 0.54 -6.42 -18.93
CA LEU A 131 0.56 -6.10 -20.37
C LEU A 131 -0.86 -5.85 -20.93
N ASN A 132 -1.66 -5.07 -20.20
CA ASN A 132 -3.07 -4.76 -20.50
C ASN A 132 -4.04 -5.96 -20.50
N GLN A 133 -3.63 -7.13 -20.00
CA GLN A 133 -4.51 -8.27 -19.78
C GLN A 133 -4.85 -8.40 -18.30
N ASN A 134 -6.14 -8.54 -17.97
CA ASN A 134 -6.59 -8.70 -16.59
C ASN A 134 -6.07 -10.04 -16.04
N ILE A 135 -5.21 -10.03 -15.02
CA ILE A 135 -4.62 -11.28 -14.51
C ILE A 135 -5.66 -12.17 -13.81
N HIS A 136 -6.71 -11.56 -13.28
CA HIS A 136 -7.76 -12.25 -12.53
C HIS A 136 -8.58 -13.20 -13.41
N THR A 137 -8.53 -13.08 -14.74
CA THR A 137 -9.19 -14.04 -15.65
C THR A 137 -8.47 -15.39 -15.74
N PHE A 138 -7.20 -15.44 -15.30
CA PHE A 138 -6.39 -16.66 -15.32
C PHE A 138 -6.34 -17.36 -13.95
N LEU A 139 -6.83 -16.71 -12.89
CA LEU A 139 -6.77 -17.20 -11.51
C LEU A 139 -8.17 -17.65 -11.08
N LYS A 140 -8.30 -18.93 -10.71
CA LYS A 140 -9.60 -19.53 -10.38
C LYS A 140 -9.97 -19.44 -8.90
N ASP A 141 -8.99 -19.21 -8.02
CA ASP A 141 -9.25 -19.12 -6.58
C ASP A 141 -9.98 -17.80 -6.25
N PRO A 142 -11.07 -17.83 -5.46
CA PRO A 142 -11.79 -16.63 -5.04
C PRO A 142 -10.95 -15.58 -4.34
N PHE A 143 -9.83 -15.97 -3.71
CA PHE A 143 -8.85 -15.06 -3.12
C PHE A 143 -8.27 -14.10 -4.16
N PHE A 144 -8.04 -14.59 -5.38
CA PHE A 144 -7.43 -13.82 -6.47
C PHE A 144 -8.45 -13.18 -7.40
N LYS A 145 -9.71 -13.01 -6.99
CA LYS A 145 -10.73 -12.38 -7.85
C LYS A 145 -10.51 -10.87 -8.04
N ASP A 146 -9.94 -10.23 -7.03
CA ASP A 146 -9.68 -8.81 -6.95
C ASP A 146 -8.48 -8.54 -6.04
N HIS A 147 -8.02 -7.29 -5.99
CA HIS A 147 -6.91 -6.90 -5.12
C HIS A 147 -7.15 -5.53 -4.49
N ASP A 148 -6.80 -5.41 -3.22
CA ASP A 148 -7.04 -4.20 -2.45
C ASP A 148 -5.82 -3.27 -2.47
N ILE A 149 -6.05 -2.00 -2.80
CA ILE A 149 -5.03 -0.95 -2.87
C ILE A 149 -5.47 0.30 -2.11
N VAL A 150 -4.52 1.21 -1.91
CA VAL A 150 -4.80 2.55 -1.38
C VAL A 150 -4.45 3.59 -2.42
N THR A 151 -5.26 4.62 -2.52
CA THR A 151 -4.89 5.84 -3.26
C THR A 151 -4.78 7.01 -2.31
N VAL A 152 -3.83 7.90 -2.60
CA VAL A 152 -3.76 9.22 -1.99
C VAL A 152 -4.25 10.24 -3.01
N LEU A 153 -5.36 10.91 -2.69
CA LEU A 153 -5.86 12.04 -3.46
C LEU A 153 -5.24 13.33 -2.94
N ASP A 154 -4.69 14.14 -3.83
CA ASP A 154 -4.34 15.53 -3.58
C ASP A 154 -5.47 16.43 -4.10
N TYR A 155 -6.13 17.16 -3.21
CA TYR A 155 -7.24 18.05 -3.56
C TYR A 155 -6.80 19.31 -4.30
N SER A 156 -5.54 19.74 -4.15
CA SER A 156 -5.02 20.93 -4.81
C SER A 156 -4.71 20.69 -6.29
N THR A 157 -4.24 19.48 -6.62
CA THR A 157 -3.84 19.10 -7.99
C THR A 157 -4.79 18.11 -8.66
N HIS A 158 -5.75 17.56 -7.92
CA HIS A 158 -6.58 16.41 -8.30
C HIS A 158 -5.80 15.15 -8.69
N LYS A 159 -4.49 15.11 -8.42
CA LYS A 159 -3.64 13.94 -8.70
C LYS A 159 -3.93 12.81 -7.72
N GLN A 160 -3.89 11.58 -8.22
CA GLN A 160 -3.99 10.37 -7.40
C GLN A 160 -2.70 9.57 -7.47
N THR A 161 -2.16 9.24 -6.31
CA THR A 161 -1.03 8.32 -6.17
C THR A 161 -1.57 6.95 -5.77
N TYR A 162 -1.24 5.91 -6.53
CA TYR A 162 -1.70 4.54 -6.30
C TYR A 162 -0.63 3.74 -5.58
N ILE A 163 -1.04 3.04 -4.52
CA ILE A 163 -0.16 2.36 -3.58
C ILE A 163 -0.74 0.96 -3.32
N ASP A 164 0.10 -0.05 -3.44
CA ASP A 164 -0.20 -1.40 -2.97
C ASP A 164 0.68 -1.69 -1.74
N PRO A 165 0.12 -1.62 -0.53
CA PRO A 165 0.90 -1.84 0.69
C PRO A 165 1.42 -3.27 0.83
N SER A 166 0.70 -4.26 0.28
CA SER A 166 1.13 -5.66 0.32
C SER A 166 2.29 -5.92 -0.64
N LEU A 167 2.26 -5.31 -1.83
CA LEU A 167 3.39 -5.32 -2.75
C LEU A 167 4.60 -4.58 -2.18
N TYR A 168 4.38 -3.43 -1.52
CA TYR A 168 5.47 -2.71 -0.87
C TYR A 168 6.17 -3.58 0.17
N ASP A 169 5.43 -4.26 1.03
CA ASP A 169 6.00 -5.14 2.05
C ASP A 169 6.87 -6.25 1.44
N TYR A 170 6.38 -6.87 0.37
CA TYR A 170 7.11 -7.94 -0.31
C TYR A 170 8.32 -7.47 -1.13
N SER A 171 8.19 -6.32 -1.81
CA SER A 171 9.11 -5.93 -2.89
C SER A 171 9.80 -4.58 -2.70
N GLY A 172 9.32 -3.74 -1.78
CA GLY A 172 9.74 -2.35 -1.62
C GLY A 172 9.25 -1.40 -2.72
N ILE A 173 8.34 -1.83 -3.60
CA ILE A 173 7.76 -0.97 -4.64
C ILE A 173 6.77 0.00 -3.99
N LYS A 174 7.10 1.30 -4.00
CA LYS A 174 6.35 2.35 -3.29
C LYS A 174 5.02 2.72 -3.93
N THR A 175 4.93 2.66 -5.26
CA THR A 175 3.76 3.06 -6.03
C THR A 175 3.56 2.17 -7.24
N VAL A 176 2.31 2.06 -7.67
CA VAL A 176 1.88 1.32 -8.85
C VAL A 176 1.27 2.26 -9.88
N ASN A 177 1.20 1.82 -11.14
CA ASN A 177 0.50 2.57 -12.19
C ASN A 177 -0.99 2.25 -12.19
N SER A 178 -1.80 3.24 -12.57
CA SER A 178 -3.21 3.02 -12.89
C SER A 178 -3.43 2.92 -14.39
N LEU A 179 -4.47 2.18 -14.79
CA LEU A 179 -5.09 2.29 -16.11
C LEU A 179 -6.06 3.45 -16.19
#